data_AF-A0A9E0PTP2-F1
#
_entry.id   AF-A0A9E0PTP2-F1
#
_cell.length_a   1.000
_cell.length_b   1.000
_cell.length_c   1.000
_cell.angle_alpha   90.00
_cell.angle_beta   90.00
_cell.angle_gamma   90.00
#
_symmetry.space_group_name_H-M   'P 1'
#
loop_
_entity.id
_entity.type
_entity.pdbx_description
1 polymer ?
#
loop_
_entity_poly.entity_id
_entity_poly.type
_entity_poly.pdbx_seq_one_letter_code
_entity_poly.pdbx_strand_id
1 'polypeptide(L)'
;IATLLGLWQDKQRASASVKQIAQTHIDDLQQRIAAMQAMQRTLAQLVSCCAGDARPDCPILDDLAAEDESDAPAATARRKLSKK
;
A
#
# COMPACT_ATOMS: atom_id res chain seq x y z
N ILE A 1 14.93 5.33 -13.91
CA ILE A 1 15.72 6.58 -13.71
C ILE A 1 16.94 6.65 -14.62
N ALA A 2 17.78 5.60 -14.72
CA ALA A 2 18.96 5.59 -15.60
C ALA A 2 18.65 5.92 -17.09
N THR A 3 17.48 5.51 -17.59
CA THR A 3 17.04 5.76 -18.98
C THR A 3 16.77 7.24 -19.28
N LEU A 4 16.34 8.03 -18.27
CA LEU A 4 16.15 9.49 -18.43
C LEU A 4 17.49 10.24 -18.49
N LEU A 5 18.55 9.70 -17.86
CA LEU A 5 19.91 10.27 -17.90
C LEU A 5 20.63 9.94 -19.21
N GLY A 6 20.43 8.75 -19.78
CA GLY A 6 21.02 8.36 -21.08
C GLY A 6 20.52 9.22 -22.25
N LEU A 7 19.26 9.65 -22.21
CA LEU A 7 18.69 10.57 -23.20
C LEU A 7 19.20 12.00 -23.06
N TRP A 8 19.71 12.41 -21.90
CA TRP A 8 20.21 13.77 -21.71
C TRP A 8 21.41 14.11 -22.61
N GLN A 9 22.20 13.10 -23.00
CA GLN A 9 23.39 13.25 -23.85
C GLN A 9 23.09 13.41 -25.35
N ASP A 10 21.88 13.07 -25.81
CA ASP A 10 21.53 13.16 -27.22
C ASP A 10 20.83 14.49 -27.54
N LYS A 11 21.55 15.46 -28.10
CA LYS A 11 21.04 16.81 -28.37
C LYS A 11 20.12 16.91 -29.59
N GLN A 12 19.99 15.83 -30.37
CA GLN A 12 19.08 15.75 -31.53
C GLN A 12 17.68 15.20 -31.15
N ARG A 13 17.46 14.87 -29.88
CA ARG A 13 16.19 14.26 -29.43
C ARG A 13 15.01 15.22 -29.52
N ALA A 14 13.90 14.74 -30.08
CA ALA A 14 12.63 15.45 -30.00
C ALA A 14 12.14 15.48 -28.55
N SER A 15 11.83 16.68 -28.02
CA SER A 15 11.30 16.87 -26.65
C SER A 15 10.03 16.05 -26.37
N ALA A 16 9.29 15.69 -27.42
CA ALA A 16 8.13 14.80 -27.35
C ALA A 16 8.47 13.41 -26.77
N SER A 17 9.60 12.82 -27.18
CA SER A 17 10.03 11.49 -26.68
C SER A 17 10.41 11.53 -25.21
N VAL A 18 11.13 12.59 -24.79
CA VAL A 18 11.49 12.82 -23.38
C VAL A 18 10.23 13.00 -22.53
N LYS A 19 9.26 13.78 -23.02
CA LYS A 19 7.96 13.98 -22.35
C LYS A 19 7.22 12.65 -22.17
N GLN A 20 7.19 11.80 -23.19
CA GLN A 20 6.53 10.50 -23.11
C GLN A 20 7.16 9.59 -22.05
N ILE A 21 8.49 9.51 -22.00
CA ILE A 21 9.21 8.69 -21.02
C ILE A 21 9.00 9.23 -19.60
N ALA A 22 9.08 10.55 -19.43
CA ALA A 22 8.78 11.19 -18.15
C ALA A 22 7.34 10.88 -17.70
N GLN A 23 6.37 10.94 -18.62
CA GLN A 23 4.98 10.62 -18.32
C GLN A 23 4.81 9.16 -17.87
N THR A 24 5.40 8.20 -18.58
CA THR A 24 5.36 6.79 -18.17
C THR A 24 5.93 6.57 -16.76
N HIS A 25 7.01 7.28 -16.41
CA HIS A 25 7.56 7.20 -15.06
C HIS A 25 6.65 7.86 -14.01
N ILE A 26 5.99 8.96 -14.34
CA ILE A 26 4.99 9.57 -13.47
C ILE A 26 3.85 8.58 -13.20
N ASP A 27 3.37 7.89 -14.23
CA ASP A 27 2.26 6.96 -14.12
C ASP A 27 2.64 5.73 -13.25
N ASP A 28 3.84 5.16 -13.42
CA ASP A 28 4.38 4.09 -12.57
C ASP A 28 4.51 4.53 -11.09
N LEU A 29 4.99 5.75 -10.85
CA LEU A 29 5.07 6.29 -9.49
C LEU A 29 3.67 6.47 -8.88
N GLN A 30 2.70 6.97 -9.65
CA GLN A 30 1.32 7.13 -9.18
C GLN A 30 0.71 5.77 -8.78
N GLN A 31 0.94 4.72 -9.57
CA GLN A 31 0.46 3.37 -9.23
C GLN A 31 1.06 2.87 -7.91
N ARG A 32 2.36 3.03 -7.72
CA ARG A 32 3.03 2.63 -6.46
C ARG A 32 2.53 3.44 -5.27
N ILE A 33 2.33 4.74 -5.44
CA ILE A 33 1.78 5.60 -4.39
C ILE A 33 0.37 5.13 -4.02
N ALA A 34 -0.48 4.82 -4.99
CA ALA A 34 -1.82 4.32 -4.73
C ALA A 34 -1.79 3.01 -3.91
N ALA A 35 -0.91 2.07 -4.26
CA ALA A 35 -0.73 0.83 -3.52
C ALA A 35 -0.23 1.08 -2.08
N MET A 36 0.76 1.96 -1.89
CA MET A 36 1.25 2.32 -0.56
C MET A 36 0.19 3.04 0.28
N GLN A 37 -0.61 3.92 -0.32
CA GLN A 37 -1.73 4.57 0.35
C GLN A 37 -2.82 3.58 0.75
N ALA A 38 -3.08 2.55 -0.06
CA ALA A 38 -4.01 1.49 0.31
C ALA A 38 -3.51 0.72 1.55
N MET A 39 -2.25 0.30 1.56
CA MET A 39 -1.64 -0.36 2.74
C MET A 39 -1.67 0.54 3.98
N GLN A 40 -1.36 1.84 3.82
CA GLN A 40 -1.44 2.82 4.90
C GLN A 40 -2.86 2.92 5.48
N ARG A 41 -3.90 2.94 4.64
CA ARG A 41 -5.30 3.02 5.10
C ARG A 41 -5.66 1.79 5.93
N THR A 42 -5.26 0.60 5.52
CA THR A 42 -5.47 -0.63 6.30
C THR A 42 -4.82 -0.52 7.67
N LEU A 43 -3.53 -0.17 7.73
CA LEU A 43 -2.82 0.02 8.99
C LEU A 43 -3.47 1.10 9.87
N ALA A 44 -3.93 2.20 9.28
CA ALA A 44 -4.61 3.26 10.02
C ALA A 44 -5.94 2.79 10.64
N GLN A 45 -6.68 1.90 9.98
CA GLN A 45 -7.88 1.27 10.54
C GLN A 45 -7.55 0.35 11.71
N LEU A 46 -6.47 -0.43 11.61
CA LEU A 46 -6.02 -1.30 12.70
C LEU A 46 -5.59 -0.48 13.92
N VAL A 47 -4.84 0.60 13.68
CA VAL A 47 -4.40 1.52 14.74
C VAL A 47 -5.58 2.23 15.40
N SER A 48 -6.61 2.63 14.66
CA SER A 48 -7.78 3.30 15.27
C SER A 48 -8.59 2.39 16.18
N CYS A 49 -8.50 1.07 16.00
CA CYS A 49 -9.11 0.08 16.87
C CYS A 49 -8.23 -0.28 18.09
N CYS A 50 -6.97 0.14 18.10
CA CYS A 50 -6.02 -0.20 19.16
C CYS A 50 -6.08 0.82 20.30
N ALA A 51 -6.17 0.33 21.54
CA ALA A 51 -6.18 1.17 22.73
C ALA A 51 -4.82 1.81 23.06
N GLY A 52 -3.72 1.21 22.58
CA GLY A 52 -2.36 1.72 22.80
C GLY A 52 -1.89 1.70 24.26
N ASP A 53 -2.45 0.81 25.08
CA ASP A 53 -2.09 0.66 26.49
C ASP A 53 -1.19 -0.57 26.74
N ALA A 54 -0.90 -0.87 28.00
CA ALA A 54 -0.03 -1.98 28.38
C ALA A 54 -0.74 -3.35 28.39
N ARG A 55 -1.94 -3.47 27.79
CA ARG A 55 -2.69 -4.73 27.78
C ARG A 55 -2.19 -5.66 26.66
N PRO A 56 -2.28 -6.99 26.86
CA PRO A 56 -1.88 -7.97 25.86
C PRO A 56 -2.89 -8.08 24.70
N ASP A 57 -4.10 -7.55 24.85
CA ASP A 57 -5.15 -7.59 23.84
C ASP A 57 -4.87 -6.50 22.78
N CYS A 58 -4.15 -6.86 21.70
CA CYS A 58 -3.83 -5.94 20.61
C CYS A 58 -4.57 -6.35 19.32
N PRO A 59 -5.65 -5.63 18.95
CA PRO A 59 -6.45 -5.96 17.76
C PRO A 59 -5.64 -5.95 16.45
N ILE A 60 -4.53 -5.20 16.40
CA ILE A 60 -3.62 -5.19 15.24
C ILE A 60 -2.96 -6.55 15.06
N LEU A 61 -2.50 -7.18 16.14
CA LEU A 61 -1.84 -8.50 16.07
C LEU A 61 -2.85 -9.60 15.78
N ASP A 62 -4.07 -9.49 16.32
CA ASP A 62 -5.16 -10.44 16.05
C ASP A 62 -5.55 -10.44 14.55
N ASP A 63 -5.73 -9.26 13.93
CA ASP A 63 -6.07 -9.16 12.50
C ASP A 63 -4.92 -9.62 11.60
N LEU A 64 -3.67 -9.26 11.92
CA LEU A 64 -2.50 -9.71 11.15
C LEU A 64 -2.29 -11.23 11.25
N ALA A 65 -2.57 -11.84 12.40
CA ALA A 65 -2.54 -13.30 12.56
C ALA A 65 -3.65 -13.99 11.75
N ALA A 66 -4.81 -13.35 11.59
CA ALA A 66 -5.91 -13.87 10.78
C ALA A 66 -5.65 -13.76 9.26
N GLU A 67 -4.91 -12.74 8.81
CA GLU A 67 -4.51 -12.61 7.39
C GLU A 67 -3.46 -13.67 6.99
N ASP A 68 -2.55 -14.06 7.89
CA ASP A 68 -1.54 -15.11 7.64
C ASP A 68 -2.19 -16.52 7.51
N GLU A 69 -3.34 -16.73 8.15
CA GLU A 69 -4.12 -17.98 8.05
C GLU A 69 -5.01 -18.04 6.80
N SER A 70 -5.11 -16.96 6.02
CA SER A 70 -6.04 -16.83 4.88
C SER A 70 -5.54 -17.43 3.55
N ASP A 71 -4.41 -18.16 3.55
CA ASP A 71 -4.12 -19.18 2.51
C ASP A 71 -4.87 -20.51 2.77
N ALA A 72 -5.62 -20.61 3.87
CA ALA A 72 -6.57 -21.69 4.13
C ALA A 72 -8.02 -21.20 3.98
N PRO A 73 -8.92 -21.95 3.30
CA PRO A 73 -10.30 -21.52 3.16
C PRO A 73 -11.09 -21.86 4.44
N ALA A 74 -11.76 -20.82 4.97
CA ALA A 74 -12.94 -20.82 5.84
C ALA A 74 -12.74 -20.53 7.34
N ALA A 75 -13.18 -19.33 7.76
CA ALA A 75 -14.14 -19.16 8.88
C ALA A 75 -14.65 -17.71 8.99
N THR A 76 -15.67 -17.38 8.21
CA THR A 76 -16.56 -16.24 8.47
C THR A 76 -17.35 -16.46 9.76
N ALA A 77 -16.96 -15.84 10.89
CA ALA A 77 -17.88 -15.54 12.00
C ALA A 77 -17.19 -14.76 13.14
N ARG A 78 -17.20 -13.41 13.11
CA ARG A 78 -17.09 -12.60 14.34
C ARG A 78 -17.51 -11.14 14.22
N ARG A 79 -18.48 -10.84 13.37
CA ARG A 79 -19.33 -9.64 13.54
C ARG A 79 -20.62 -10.04 14.23
N LYS A 80 -20.56 -10.23 15.56
CA LYS A 80 -21.66 -10.06 16.53
C LYS A 80 -21.29 -10.71 17.87
N LEU A 81 -20.84 -9.90 18.84
CA LEU A 81 -21.33 -10.07 20.22
C LEU A 81 -21.19 -8.77 21.04
N SER A 82 -22.35 -8.20 21.36
CA SER A 82 -22.70 -7.40 22.56
C SER A 82 -21.85 -6.16 22.85
N LYS A 83 -22.33 -4.91 22.72
CA LYS A 83 -23.58 -4.37 23.27
C LYS A 83 -24.01 -5.03 24.58
N LYS A 84 -23.33 -4.63 25.66
CA LYS A 84 -23.95 -4.37 26.96
C LYS A 84 -23.19 -3.24 27.64
#